data_AF-A0A804QN42-F1
#
_entry.id   AF-A0A804QN42-F1
#
_cell.length_a   1.000
_cell.length_b   1.000
_cell.length_c   1.000
_cell.angle_alpha   90.00
_cell.angle_beta   90.00
_cell.angle_gamma   90.00
#
_symmetry.space_group_name_H-M   'P 1'
#
loop_
_entity.id
_entity.type
_entity.pdbx_description
1 polymer ?
#
loop_
_entity_poly.entity_id
_entity_poly.type
_entity_poly.pdbx_seq_one_letter_code
_entity_poly.pdbx_strand_id
1 'polypeptide(L)'
;MLVTFLQQCIAGPVLDFFKRQLEHIDAERNALRLKCNSSDDKLALLRKQLEASEGHRAEYVRRYEEVLNDKQKISKDYSTRITELQIKSSKLEERSLSLSSSLETAKRESNDWKSKYDHGILQQKADESKLKSQIASLESRVNISEGRLSATREQADSAQEEASEWKRKYEVAVSEAKTALQRAAVAQERTNKKVQEREDALRSELANQLSEKEEEIARLHAKLSQTEIHATSLISRLEATEAKLKSHESDSLALKEEIRLLTDNLESVRSEAMSREKEVRILEQEKNHLEEKYLSQCKKFDEIDIRCKEAEREARRATELADVARTEASSAQKDKGEAQRLAMERLALIERIERQVEALERDKAKMVEEIERLHQSEKDAVSKVALLERSVDEREKEIDEMLKRNNQQRSSTVQVLESLLATEREACAEANKRAEDLSLMLQATQGKLDMLQQETTLDSKLKTSARRLRGEGTESVHDMDIDEDNGRRRKRSKSTTSPLKSNHTEDGGSVFIGEDTCNGSQQGTETEDYTKFTVLKLKQELTKRGFGAQLLQLKNPNKKDIVALYEKHVVGK
;
A
#
# COMPACT_ATOMS: atom_id res chain seq x y z
N MET A 1 -192.94 99.86 -73.03
CA MET A 1 -191.47 99.99 -73.05
C MET A 1 -191.01 100.32 -71.64
N LEU A 2 -190.26 99.44 -70.96
CA LEU A 2 -189.66 99.72 -69.64
C LEU A 2 -188.52 98.75 -69.31
N VAL A 3 -188.75 97.44 -69.54
CA VAL A 3 -187.81 96.34 -69.24
C VAL A 3 -186.44 96.51 -69.91
N THR A 4 -186.41 96.93 -71.18
CA THR A 4 -185.17 97.09 -71.96
C THR A 4 -184.24 98.18 -71.45
N PHE A 5 -184.78 99.25 -70.85
CA PHE A 5 -183.96 100.34 -70.29
C PHE A 5 -183.20 99.89 -69.04
N LEU A 6 -183.90 99.22 -68.11
CA LEU A 6 -183.29 98.65 -66.91
C LEU A 6 -182.17 97.65 -67.21
N GLN A 7 -182.31 96.86 -68.27
CA GLN A 7 -181.30 95.87 -68.67
C GLN A 7 -179.98 96.51 -69.14
N GLN A 8 -180.02 97.64 -69.85
CA GLN A 8 -178.80 98.34 -70.28
C GLN A 8 -178.10 99.09 -69.15
N CYS A 9 -178.85 99.64 -68.18
CA CYS A 9 -178.27 100.40 -67.06
C CYS A 9 -177.45 99.56 -66.07
N ILE A 10 -177.63 98.23 -66.02
CA ILE A 10 -177.03 97.36 -65.00
C ILE A 10 -175.83 96.55 -65.54
N ALA A 11 -175.80 96.20 -66.83
CA ALA A 11 -174.82 95.27 -67.38
C ALA A 11 -173.36 95.77 -67.33
N GLY A 12 -173.13 97.06 -67.59
CA GLY A 12 -171.78 97.65 -67.66
C GLY A 12 -171.01 97.63 -66.32
N PRO A 13 -171.56 98.20 -65.23
CA PRO A 13 -170.89 98.23 -63.93
C PRO A 13 -170.57 96.85 -63.35
N VAL A 14 -171.43 95.86 -63.60
CA VAL A 14 -171.21 94.47 -63.18
C VAL A 14 -170.01 93.85 -63.90
N LEU A 15 -169.85 94.12 -65.21
CA LEU A 15 -168.72 93.62 -65.98
C LEU A 15 -167.38 94.20 -65.51
N ASP A 16 -167.33 95.50 -65.22
CA ASP A 16 -166.11 96.14 -64.71
C ASP A 16 -165.73 95.63 -63.30
N PHE A 17 -166.71 95.40 -62.43
CA PHE A 17 -166.47 94.78 -61.12
C PHE A 17 -165.86 93.38 -61.24
N PHE A 18 -166.41 92.51 -62.10
CA PHE A 18 -165.83 91.18 -62.34
C PHE A 18 -164.43 91.24 -62.95
N LYS A 19 -164.15 92.21 -63.83
CA LYS A 19 -162.82 92.39 -64.42
C LYS A 19 -161.78 92.80 -63.36
N ARG A 20 -162.11 93.76 -62.48
CA ARG A 20 -161.24 94.15 -61.35
C ARG A 20 -161.02 93.01 -60.36
N GLN A 21 -162.04 92.20 -60.09
CA GLN A 21 -161.89 90.98 -59.27
C GLN A 21 -160.95 89.97 -59.91
N LEU A 22 -161.08 89.71 -61.22
CA LEU A 22 -160.15 88.83 -61.94
C LEU A 22 -158.71 89.36 -61.91
N GLU A 23 -158.51 90.67 -62.11
CA GLU A 23 -157.19 91.32 -62.03
C GLU A 23 -156.60 91.26 -60.61
N HIS A 24 -157.42 91.39 -59.56
CA HIS A 24 -157.03 91.19 -58.15
C HIS A 24 -156.60 89.75 -57.88
N ILE A 25 -157.42 88.77 -58.29
CA ILE A 25 -157.14 87.34 -58.13
C ILE A 25 -155.87 86.94 -58.89
N ASP A 26 -155.65 87.47 -60.09
CA ASP A 26 -154.42 87.22 -60.87
C ASP A 26 -153.19 87.85 -60.18
N ALA A 27 -153.31 89.05 -59.61
CA ALA A 27 -152.26 89.69 -58.83
C ALA A 27 -151.93 88.90 -57.55
N GLU A 28 -152.95 88.46 -56.79
CA GLU A 28 -152.79 87.60 -55.61
C GLU A 28 -152.16 86.25 -55.96
N ARG A 29 -152.62 85.59 -57.03
CA ARG A 29 -152.05 84.33 -57.53
C ARG A 29 -150.59 84.51 -57.95
N ASN A 30 -150.25 85.61 -58.60
CA ASN A 30 -148.88 85.89 -59.03
C ASN A 30 -147.98 86.23 -57.82
N ALA A 31 -148.48 86.96 -56.83
CA ALA A 31 -147.77 87.22 -55.57
C ALA A 31 -147.57 85.95 -54.73
N LEU A 32 -148.59 85.09 -54.65
CA LEU A 32 -148.49 83.76 -54.02
C LEU A 32 -147.47 82.89 -54.75
N ARG A 33 -147.47 82.85 -56.08
CA ARG A 33 -146.46 82.12 -56.87
C ARG A 33 -145.05 82.64 -56.59
N LEU A 34 -144.84 83.96 -56.56
CA LEU A 34 -143.54 84.56 -56.23
C LEU A 34 -143.09 84.19 -54.80
N LYS A 35 -144.04 84.13 -53.86
CA LYS A 35 -143.81 83.74 -52.47
C LYS A 35 -143.50 82.24 -52.33
N CYS A 36 -144.15 81.36 -53.11
CA CYS A 36 -143.82 79.95 -53.21
C CYS A 36 -142.41 79.76 -53.76
N ASN A 37 -142.09 80.32 -54.93
CA ASN A 37 -140.75 80.24 -55.52
C ASN A 37 -139.68 80.74 -54.53
N SER A 38 -139.88 81.90 -53.89
CA SER A 38 -138.96 82.44 -52.88
C SER A 38 -138.86 81.56 -51.62
N SER A 39 -139.89 80.75 -51.32
CA SER A 39 -139.85 79.76 -50.24
C SER A 39 -139.06 78.53 -50.64
N ASP A 40 -139.22 78.05 -51.87
CA ASP A 40 -138.50 76.90 -52.42
C ASP A 40 -137.00 77.20 -52.59
N ASP A 41 -136.65 78.40 -53.08
CA ASP A 41 -135.27 78.89 -53.14
C ASP A 41 -134.61 78.93 -51.74
N LYS A 42 -135.35 79.39 -50.72
CA LYS A 42 -134.89 79.39 -49.32
C LYS A 42 -134.73 77.98 -48.77
N LEU A 43 -135.66 77.06 -49.07
CA LEU A 43 -135.55 75.65 -48.68
C LEU A 43 -134.36 74.97 -49.36
N ALA A 44 -134.08 75.27 -50.63
CA ALA A 44 -132.91 74.77 -51.35
C ALA A 44 -131.59 75.30 -50.77
N LEU A 45 -131.54 76.58 -50.38
CA LEU A 45 -130.38 77.16 -49.69
C LEU A 45 -130.17 76.54 -48.31
N LEU A 46 -131.23 76.39 -47.51
CA LEU A 46 -131.17 75.77 -46.18
C LEU A 46 -130.76 74.30 -46.24
N ARG A 47 -131.20 73.54 -47.26
CA ARG A 47 -130.72 72.16 -47.50
C ARG A 47 -129.23 72.11 -47.78
N LYS A 48 -128.71 72.93 -48.71
CA LYS A 48 -127.28 73.01 -48.99
C LYS A 48 -126.46 73.44 -47.77
N GLN A 49 -126.98 74.35 -46.95
CA GLN A 49 -126.33 74.78 -45.71
C GLN A 49 -126.33 73.66 -44.66
N LEU A 50 -127.41 72.88 -44.55
CA LEU A 50 -127.48 71.69 -43.71
C LEU A 50 -126.46 70.63 -44.18
N GLU A 51 -126.51 70.24 -45.45
CA GLU A 51 -125.59 69.28 -46.08
C GLU A 51 -124.12 69.66 -45.85
N ALA A 52 -123.76 70.94 -46.04
CA ALA A 52 -122.42 71.44 -45.75
C ALA A 52 -122.07 71.35 -44.24
N SER A 53 -122.99 71.72 -43.35
CA SER A 53 -122.78 71.60 -41.90
C SER A 53 -122.62 70.15 -41.44
N GLU A 54 -123.34 69.21 -42.06
CA GLU A 54 -123.22 67.78 -41.79
C GLU A 54 -121.92 67.20 -42.35
N GLY A 55 -121.48 67.65 -43.52
CA GLY A 55 -120.15 67.32 -44.07
C GLY A 55 -119.02 67.77 -43.14
N HIS A 56 -119.06 69.03 -42.68
CA HIS A 56 -118.10 69.55 -41.70
C HIS A 56 -118.18 68.81 -40.35
N ARG A 57 -119.38 68.46 -39.87
CA ARG A 57 -119.58 67.66 -38.66
C ARG A 57 -118.98 66.25 -38.81
N ALA A 58 -119.18 65.59 -39.95
CA ALA A 58 -118.64 64.26 -40.22
C ALA A 58 -117.11 64.28 -40.35
N GLU A 59 -116.55 65.31 -41.00
CA GLU A 59 -115.09 65.51 -41.04
C GLU A 59 -114.50 65.78 -39.66
N TYR A 60 -115.16 66.61 -38.84
CA TYR A 60 -114.74 66.89 -37.47
C TYR A 60 -114.70 65.60 -36.63
N VAL A 61 -115.76 64.78 -36.68
CA VAL A 61 -115.82 63.47 -36.00
C VAL A 61 -114.67 62.57 -36.48
N ARG A 62 -114.46 62.44 -37.80
CA ARG A 62 -113.38 61.62 -38.36
C ARG A 62 -112.00 62.04 -37.86
N ARG A 63 -111.70 63.35 -37.85
CA ARG A 63 -110.42 63.89 -37.32
C ARG A 63 -110.25 63.61 -35.83
N TYR A 64 -111.33 63.61 -35.05
CA TYR A 64 -111.30 63.22 -33.64
C TYR A 64 -111.08 61.72 -33.45
N GLU A 65 -111.68 60.87 -34.29
CA GLU A 65 -111.44 59.42 -34.29
C GLU A 65 -110.00 59.08 -34.71
N GLU A 66 -109.45 59.76 -35.72
CA GLU A 66 -108.04 59.67 -36.13
C GLU A 66 -107.10 59.99 -34.96
N VAL A 67 -107.29 61.14 -34.30
CA VAL A 67 -106.50 61.56 -33.12
C VAL A 67 -106.65 60.60 -31.93
N LEU A 68 -107.83 60.01 -31.71
CA LEU A 68 -108.04 58.99 -30.67
C LEU A 68 -107.32 57.68 -31.00
N ASN A 69 -107.32 57.26 -32.26
CA ASN A 69 -106.60 56.07 -32.73
C ASN A 69 -105.07 56.25 -32.61
N ASP A 70 -104.54 57.40 -33.02
CA ASP A 70 -103.12 57.72 -32.87
C ASP A 70 -102.71 57.77 -31.39
N LYS A 71 -103.49 58.44 -30.53
CA LYS A 71 -103.28 58.43 -29.07
C LYS A 71 -103.27 57.01 -28.51
N GLN A 72 -104.19 56.14 -28.96
CA GLN A 72 -104.28 54.77 -28.49
C GLN A 72 -103.14 53.88 -29.01
N LYS A 73 -102.62 54.14 -30.21
CA LYS A 73 -101.40 53.52 -30.74
C LYS A 73 -100.19 53.94 -29.91
N ILE A 74 -99.96 55.25 -29.76
CA ILE A 74 -98.87 55.82 -28.95
C ILE A 74 -98.89 55.28 -27.51
N SER A 75 -100.07 55.13 -26.91
CA SER A 75 -100.25 54.54 -25.57
C SER A 75 -99.80 53.06 -25.49
N LYS A 76 -100.08 52.26 -26.53
CA LYS A 76 -99.60 50.87 -26.62
C LYS A 76 -98.09 50.79 -26.84
N ASP A 77 -97.56 51.66 -27.70
CA ASP A 77 -96.13 51.71 -28.02
C ASP A 77 -95.32 52.09 -26.76
N TYR A 78 -95.78 53.10 -25.98
CA TYR A 78 -95.20 53.42 -24.67
C TYR A 78 -95.35 52.28 -23.65
N SER A 79 -96.51 51.61 -23.57
CA SER A 79 -96.70 50.47 -22.65
C SER A 79 -95.75 49.31 -22.96
N THR A 80 -95.53 49.02 -24.25
CA THR A 80 -94.55 48.02 -24.71
C THR A 80 -93.12 48.45 -24.36
N ARG A 81 -92.78 49.73 -24.56
CA ARG A 81 -91.46 50.24 -24.18
C ARG A 81 -91.21 50.16 -22.67
N ILE A 82 -92.22 50.44 -21.84
CA ILE A 82 -92.11 50.34 -20.38
C ILE A 82 -91.85 48.90 -19.94
N THR A 83 -92.57 47.91 -20.48
CA THR A 83 -92.35 46.50 -20.11
C THR A 83 -91.00 45.97 -20.62
N GLU A 84 -90.56 46.38 -21.81
CA GLU A 84 -89.18 46.14 -22.27
C GLU A 84 -88.13 46.68 -21.29
N LEU A 85 -88.33 47.89 -20.76
CA LEU A 85 -87.37 48.54 -19.86
C LEU A 85 -87.37 47.91 -18.47
N GLN A 86 -88.53 47.51 -17.95
CA GLN A 86 -88.61 46.72 -16.72
C GLN A 86 -87.84 45.40 -16.86
N ILE A 87 -88.03 44.66 -17.96
CA ILE A 87 -87.30 43.41 -18.25
C ILE A 87 -85.79 43.66 -18.40
N LYS A 88 -85.37 44.81 -18.95
CA LYS A 88 -83.95 45.19 -19.04
C LYS A 88 -83.36 45.56 -17.68
N SER A 89 -84.12 46.25 -16.82
CA SER A 89 -83.72 46.61 -15.45
C SER A 89 -83.48 45.36 -14.61
N SER A 90 -84.46 44.46 -14.51
CA SER A 90 -84.31 43.22 -13.72
C SER A 90 -83.14 42.35 -14.19
N LYS A 91 -82.91 42.26 -15.51
CA LYS A 91 -81.72 41.56 -16.07
C LYS A 91 -80.40 42.26 -15.77
N LEU A 92 -80.39 43.57 -15.54
CA LEU A 92 -79.22 44.33 -15.12
C LEU A 92 -78.97 44.18 -13.61
N GLU A 93 -80.03 44.17 -12.81
CA GLU A 93 -80.00 43.91 -11.37
C GLU A 93 -79.50 42.49 -11.06
N GLU A 94 -80.02 41.45 -11.75
CA GLU A 94 -79.54 40.06 -11.68
C GLU A 94 -78.03 39.96 -11.98
N ARG A 95 -77.58 40.65 -13.03
CA ARG A 95 -76.14 40.70 -13.40
C ARG A 95 -75.31 41.43 -12.35
N SER A 96 -75.80 42.54 -11.81
CA SER A 96 -75.13 43.31 -10.77
C SER A 96 -74.94 42.48 -9.50
N LEU A 97 -75.96 41.74 -9.07
CA LEU A 97 -75.91 40.81 -7.94
C LEU A 97 -74.95 39.63 -8.21
N SER A 98 -74.99 39.05 -9.40
CA SER A 98 -74.10 37.95 -9.81
C SER A 98 -72.63 38.37 -9.85
N LEU A 99 -72.32 39.56 -10.41
CA LEU A 99 -70.97 40.14 -10.42
C LEU A 99 -70.50 40.49 -9.00
N SER A 100 -71.37 41.06 -8.16
CA SER A 100 -71.07 41.36 -6.76
C SER A 100 -70.72 40.10 -5.97
N SER A 101 -71.50 39.03 -6.14
CA SER A 101 -71.22 37.73 -5.52
C SER A 101 -69.88 37.15 -5.98
N SER A 102 -69.59 37.24 -7.28
CA SER A 102 -68.34 36.75 -7.90
C SER A 102 -67.11 37.56 -7.44
N LEU A 103 -67.28 38.86 -7.17
CA LEU A 103 -66.25 39.72 -6.61
C LEU A 103 -65.95 39.33 -5.15
N GLU A 104 -66.97 39.02 -4.35
CA GLU A 104 -66.79 38.59 -2.95
C GLU A 104 -66.29 37.15 -2.81
N THR A 105 -66.43 36.27 -3.81
CA THR A 105 -65.63 35.02 -3.87
C THR A 105 -64.17 35.31 -4.18
N ALA A 106 -63.89 36.09 -5.24
CA ALA A 106 -62.51 36.40 -5.65
C ALA A 106 -61.70 37.13 -4.56
N LYS A 107 -62.31 38.05 -3.81
CA LYS A 107 -61.68 38.70 -2.64
C LYS A 107 -61.29 37.71 -1.55
N ARG A 108 -62.16 36.75 -1.23
CA ARG A 108 -61.86 35.71 -0.22
C ARG A 108 -60.73 34.81 -0.69
N GLU A 109 -60.80 34.30 -1.91
CA GLU A 109 -59.73 33.47 -2.50
C GLU A 109 -58.38 34.22 -2.54
N SER A 110 -58.37 35.50 -2.90
CA SER A 110 -57.16 36.33 -2.86
C SER A 110 -56.58 36.49 -1.45
N ASN A 111 -57.43 36.63 -0.43
CA ASN A 111 -56.99 36.72 0.97
C ASN A 111 -56.50 35.38 1.52
N ASP A 112 -57.12 34.26 1.13
CA ASP A 112 -56.69 32.91 1.48
C ASP A 112 -55.32 32.61 0.85
N TRP A 113 -55.11 32.96 -0.43
CA TRP A 113 -53.82 32.79 -1.11
C TRP A 113 -52.73 33.67 -0.50
N LYS A 114 -53.04 34.93 -0.17
CA LYS A 114 -52.11 35.79 0.57
C LYS A 114 -51.73 35.18 1.92
N SER A 115 -52.71 34.72 2.70
CA SER A 115 -52.47 34.12 4.02
C SER A 115 -51.61 32.84 3.94
N LYS A 116 -51.82 31.99 2.92
CA LYS A 116 -50.98 30.82 2.64
C LYS A 116 -49.54 31.22 2.26
N TYR A 117 -49.36 32.26 1.46
CA TYR A 117 -48.06 32.77 1.05
C TYR A 117 -47.29 33.39 2.23
N ASP A 118 -47.93 34.24 3.02
CA ASP A 118 -47.36 34.84 4.22
C ASP A 118 -46.95 33.76 5.25
N HIS A 119 -47.77 32.71 5.42
CA HIS A 119 -47.43 31.54 6.23
C HIS A 119 -46.23 30.75 5.68
N GLY A 120 -46.16 30.51 4.37
CA GLY A 120 -45.03 29.85 3.72
C GLY A 120 -43.71 30.60 3.93
N ILE A 121 -43.73 31.94 3.82
CA ILE A 121 -42.56 32.79 4.12
C ILE A 121 -42.12 32.66 5.59
N LEU A 122 -43.06 32.61 6.53
CA LEU A 122 -42.75 32.44 7.95
C LEU A 122 -42.14 31.06 8.23
N GLN A 123 -42.67 30.00 7.62
CA GLN A 123 -42.11 28.64 7.74
C GLN A 123 -40.70 28.57 7.15
N GLN A 124 -40.48 29.09 5.93
CA GLN A 124 -39.14 29.15 5.32
C GLN A 124 -38.13 29.86 6.24
N LYS A 125 -38.50 31.00 6.84
CA LYS A 125 -37.62 31.73 7.76
C LYS A 125 -37.29 30.95 9.04
N ALA A 126 -38.24 30.16 9.55
CA ALA A 126 -38.00 29.28 10.69
C ALA A 126 -37.03 28.14 10.32
N ASP A 127 -37.21 27.48 9.17
CA ASP A 127 -36.32 26.42 8.71
C ASP A 127 -34.93 26.95 8.32
N GLU A 128 -34.82 28.13 7.70
CA GLU A 128 -33.53 28.80 7.48
C GLU A 128 -32.80 29.09 8.80
N SER A 129 -33.49 29.54 9.84
CA SER A 129 -32.90 29.81 11.17
C SER A 129 -32.41 28.50 11.82
N LYS A 130 -33.19 27.43 11.69
CA LYS A 130 -32.83 26.08 12.13
C LYS A 130 -31.61 25.53 11.39
N LEU A 131 -31.54 25.68 10.07
CA LEU A 131 -30.39 25.27 9.27
C LEU A 131 -29.13 26.08 9.64
N LYS A 132 -29.25 27.41 9.83
CA LYS A 132 -28.14 28.27 10.27
C LYS A 132 -27.57 27.84 11.63
N SER A 133 -28.43 27.46 12.59
CA SER A 133 -27.95 26.95 13.90
C SER A 133 -27.34 25.54 13.82
N GLN A 134 -27.82 24.68 12.91
CA GLN A 134 -27.20 23.38 12.64
C GLN A 134 -25.82 23.52 11.96
N ILE A 135 -25.67 24.44 11.00
CA ILE A 135 -24.39 24.74 10.34
C ILE A 135 -23.36 25.21 11.39
N ALA A 136 -23.69 26.22 12.20
CA ALA A 136 -22.78 26.72 13.24
C ALA A 136 -22.39 25.64 14.28
N SER A 137 -23.29 24.70 14.58
CA SER A 137 -23.00 23.55 15.45
C SER A 137 -22.05 22.54 14.80
N LEU A 138 -22.16 22.32 13.48
CA LEU A 138 -21.26 21.46 12.72
C LEU A 138 -19.88 22.11 12.54
N GLU A 139 -19.81 23.40 12.19
CA GLU A 139 -18.56 24.17 12.10
C GLU A 139 -17.79 24.14 13.42
N SER A 140 -18.48 24.37 14.56
CA SER A 140 -17.88 24.26 15.89
C SER A 140 -17.30 22.87 16.16
N ARG A 141 -18.01 21.79 15.76
CA ARG A 141 -17.51 20.41 15.89
C ARG A 141 -16.33 20.10 14.96
N VAL A 142 -16.32 20.64 13.75
CA VAL A 142 -15.19 20.52 12.80
C VAL A 142 -13.95 21.17 13.41
N ASN A 143 -14.03 22.43 13.85
CA ASN A 143 -12.92 23.16 14.46
C ASN A 143 -12.34 22.41 15.69
N ILE A 144 -13.21 21.82 16.54
CA ILE A 144 -12.77 20.99 17.68
C ILE A 144 -12.04 19.72 17.20
N SER A 145 -12.52 19.08 16.13
CA SER A 145 -11.87 17.89 15.57
C SER A 145 -10.53 18.19 14.88
N GLU A 146 -10.41 19.32 14.19
CA GLU A 146 -9.17 19.79 13.56
C GLU A 146 -8.12 20.21 14.59
N GLY A 147 -8.53 20.87 15.69
CA GLY A 147 -7.64 21.15 16.82
C GLY A 147 -7.09 19.87 17.46
N ARG A 148 -7.95 18.84 17.64
CA ARG A 148 -7.52 17.52 18.14
C ARG A 148 -6.58 16.81 17.15
N LEU A 149 -6.90 16.83 15.86
CA LEU A 149 -6.05 16.26 14.79
C LEU A 149 -4.66 16.89 14.79
N SER A 150 -4.60 18.22 14.93
CA SER A 150 -3.35 18.99 14.97
C SER A 150 -2.49 18.60 16.17
N ALA A 151 -3.08 18.53 17.37
CA ALA A 151 -2.35 18.10 18.57
C ALA A 151 -1.82 16.65 18.46
N THR A 152 -2.58 15.74 17.84
CA THR A 152 -2.10 14.36 17.59
C THR A 152 -1.01 14.26 16.54
N ARG A 153 -0.93 15.21 15.60
CA ARG A 153 0.18 15.30 14.63
C ARG A 153 1.44 15.80 15.33
N GLU A 154 1.35 16.90 16.06
CA GLU A 154 2.46 17.45 16.86
C GLU A 154 3.03 16.41 17.84
N GLN A 155 2.17 15.62 18.49
CA GLN A 155 2.60 14.51 19.35
C GLN A 155 3.32 13.38 18.59
N ALA A 156 2.87 13.06 17.37
CA ALA A 156 3.51 12.04 16.53
C ALA A 156 4.86 12.51 15.96
N ASP A 157 4.93 13.77 15.50
CA ASP A 157 6.15 14.39 15.00
C ASP A 157 7.22 14.48 16.11
N SER A 158 6.82 14.88 17.33
CA SER A 158 7.69 14.89 18.52
C SER A 158 8.20 13.50 18.89
N ALA A 159 7.34 12.48 18.90
CA ALA A 159 7.76 11.10 19.16
C ALA A 159 8.68 10.54 18.06
N GLN A 160 8.50 10.95 16.81
CA GLN A 160 9.39 10.62 15.70
C GLN A 160 10.76 11.30 15.84
N GLU A 161 10.80 12.56 16.30
CA GLU A 161 12.05 13.27 16.56
C GLU A 161 12.84 12.61 17.70
N GLU A 162 12.19 12.29 18.84
CA GLU A 162 12.82 11.54 19.94
C GLU A 162 13.37 10.19 19.47
N ALA A 163 12.60 9.43 18.68
CA ALA A 163 13.07 8.15 18.12
C ALA A 163 14.28 8.34 17.20
N SER A 164 14.33 9.44 16.43
CA SER A 164 15.49 9.80 15.61
C SER A 164 16.72 10.14 16.46
N GLU A 165 16.52 10.81 17.60
CA GLU A 165 17.59 11.11 18.54
C GLU A 165 18.15 9.83 19.18
N TRP A 166 17.27 8.93 19.65
CA TRP A 166 17.70 7.67 20.26
C TRP A 166 18.45 6.78 19.28
N LYS A 167 18.01 6.72 18.02
CA LYS A 167 18.76 6.06 16.93
C LYS A 167 20.15 6.69 16.75
N ARG A 168 20.24 8.02 16.66
CA ARG A 168 21.51 8.75 16.50
C ARG A 168 22.47 8.53 17.69
N LYS A 169 21.94 8.57 18.92
CA LYS A 169 22.69 8.30 20.17
C LYS A 169 23.22 6.86 20.21
N TYR A 170 22.42 5.89 19.77
CA TYR A 170 22.83 4.49 19.65
C TYR A 170 23.91 4.29 18.57
N GLU A 171 23.75 4.88 17.38
CA GLU A 171 24.74 4.82 16.29
C GLU A 171 26.10 5.38 16.72
N VAL A 172 26.10 6.52 17.44
CA VAL A 172 27.32 7.08 18.05
C VAL A 172 27.93 6.10 19.04
N ALA A 173 27.17 5.60 20.02
CA ALA A 173 27.66 4.68 21.04
C ALA A 173 28.25 3.38 20.44
N VAL A 174 27.63 2.84 19.37
CA VAL A 174 28.15 1.68 18.63
C VAL A 174 29.46 2.02 17.90
N SER A 175 29.58 3.22 17.31
CA SER A 175 30.83 3.66 16.67
C SER A 175 31.97 3.88 17.67
N GLU A 176 31.67 4.40 18.86
CA GLU A 176 32.62 4.57 19.95
C GLU A 176 33.06 3.22 20.52
N ALA A 177 32.14 2.30 20.76
CA ALA A 177 32.44 0.94 21.19
C ALA A 177 33.30 0.19 20.16
N LYS A 178 33.00 0.32 18.86
CA LYS A 178 33.78 -0.30 17.77
C LYS A 178 35.20 0.27 17.69
N THR A 179 35.37 1.60 17.81
CA THR A 179 36.71 2.21 17.83
C THR A 179 37.46 1.95 19.13
N ALA A 180 36.77 1.73 20.26
CA ALA A 180 37.39 1.29 21.52
C ALA A 180 37.90 -0.17 21.40
N LEU A 181 37.08 -1.08 20.86
CA LEU A 181 37.46 -2.46 20.56
C LEU A 181 38.69 -2.51 19.63
N GLN A 182 38.69 -1.73 18.55
CA GLN A 182 39.81 -1.70 17.61
C GLN A 182 41.09 -1.14 18.25
N ARG A 183 40.98 -0.13 19.14
CA ARG A 183 42.10 0.36 19.95
C ARG A 183 42.63 -0.71 20.92
N ALA A 184 41.75 -1.48 21.55
CA ALA A 184 42.12 -2.58 22.44
C ALA A 184 42.81 -3.73 21.69
N ALA A 185 42.31 -4.11 20.51
CA ALA A 185 42.93 -5.12 19.66
C ALA A 185 44.36 -4.72 19.22
N VAL A 186 44.56 -3.48 18.77
CA VAL A 186 45.89 -2.95 18.42
C VAL A 186 46.81 -2.86 19.65
N ALA A 187 46.28 -2.58 20.84
CA ALA A 187 47.07 -2.64 22.07
C ALA A 187 47.50 -4.07 22.42
N GLN A 188 46.59 -5.05 22.28
CA GLN A 188 46.85 -6.47 22.51
C GLN A 188 47.87 -7.05 21.52
N GLU A 189 47.75 -6.71 20.23
CA GLU A 189 48.72 -7.07 19.19
C GLU A 189 50.13 -6.55 19.54
N ARG A 190 50.23 -5.28 20.00
CA ARG A 190 51.50 -4.68 20.44
C ARG A 190 52.07 -5.33 21.70
N THR A 191 51.23 -5.79 22.64
CA THR A 191 51.73 -6.56 23.81
C THR A 191 52.17 -7.96 23.41
N ASN A 192 51.41 -8.65 22.55
CA ASN A 192 51.76 -9.98 22.05
C ASN A 192 53.10 -9.95 21.30
N LYS A 193 53.29 -8.94 20.43
CA LYS A 193 54.58 -8.75 19.73
C LYS A 193 55.74 -8.55 20.70
N LYS A 194 55.57 -7.74 21.76
CA LYS A 194 56.59 -7.53 22.81
C LYS A 194 56.84 -8.76 23.70
N VAL A 195 55.90 -9.70 23.77
CA VAL A 195 56.12 -11.02 24.41
C VAL A 195 56.90 -11.92 23.47
N GLN A 196 56.52 -12.00 22.18
CA GLN A 196 57.24 -12.75 21.16
C GLN A 196 58.70 -12.30 21.02
N GLU A 197 58.95 -10.99 20.94
CA GLU A 197 60.29 -10.38 20.90
C GLU A 197 61.16 -10.77 22.13
N ARG A 198 60.54 -11.02 23.30
CA ARG A 198 61.23 -11.49 24.50
C ARG A 198 61.44 -13.00 24.51
N GLU A 199 60.45 -13.78 24.06
CA GLU A 199 60.60 -15.22 23.90
C GLU A 199 61.71 -15.57 22.91
N ASP A 200 61.76 -14.89 21.76
CA ASP A 200 62.80 -15.15 20.76
C ASP A 200 64.19 -14.69 21.23
N ALA A 201 64.28 -13.61 22.01
CA ALA A 201 65.51 -13.24 22.70
C ALA A 201 65.97 -14.29 23.72
N LEU A 202 65.05 -14.84 24.53
CA LEU A 202 65.35 -15.91 25.49
C LEU A 202 65.71 -17.23 24.81
N ARG A 203 65.08 -17.57 23.68
CA ARG A 203 65.42 -18.74 22.86
C ARG A 203 66.82 -18.59 22.25
N SER A 204 67.17 -17.39 21.78
CA SER A 204 68.53 -17.09 21.29
C SER A 204 69.57 -17.17 22.40
N GLU A 205 69.28 -16.63 23.59
CA GLU A 205 70.15 -16.70 24.76
C GLU A 205 70.40 -18.16 25.19
N LEU A 206 69.36 -18.98 25.28
CA LEU A 206 69.48 -20.41 25.59
C LEU A 206 70.24 -21.19 24.50
N ALA A 207 70.07 -20.84 23.22
CA ALA A 207 70.84 -21.44 22.13
C ALA A 207 72.34 -21.10 22.20
N ASN A 208 72.68 -19.85 22.53
CA ASN A 208 74.05 -19.43 22.76
C ASN A 208 74.67 -20.19 23.95
N GLN A 209 73.96 -20.26 25.08
CA GLN A 209 74.42 -20.99 26.28
C GLN A 209 74.58 -22.49 26.02
N LEU A 210 73.71 -23.11 25.20
CA LEU A 210 73.90 -24.49 24.74
C LEU A 210 75.17 -24.63 23.89
N SER A 211 75.40 -23.74 22.92
CA SER A 211 76.62 -23.74 22.10
C SER A 211 77.90 -23.60 22.94
N GLU A 212 77.91 -22.70 23.93
CA GLU A 212 79.05 -22.56 24.87
C GLU A 212 79.30 -23.85 25.68
N LYS A 213 78.23 -24.57 26.05
CA LYS A 213 78.32 -25.84 26.79
C LYS A 213 78.75 -26.99 25.88
N GLU A 214 78.33 -27.02 24.62
CA GLU A 214 78.82 -27.98 23.62
C GLU A 214 80.30 -27.77 23.33
N GLU A 215 80.76 -26.52 23.17
CA GLU A 215 82.19 -26.21 23.08
C GLU A 215 82.97 -26.61 24.34
N GLU A 216 82.41 -26.40 25.53
CA GLU A 216 83.03 -26.82 26.79
C GLU A 216 83.13 -28.34 26.92
N ILE A 217 82.09 -29.08 26.53
CA ILE A 217 82.08 -30.54 26.49
C ILE A 217 83.14 -31.03 25.48
N ALA A 218 83.19 -30.45 24.27
CA ALA A 218 84.19 -30.82 23.26
C ALA A 218 85.64 -30.56 23.76
N ARG A 219 85.87 -29.42 24.43
CA ARG A 219 87.16 -29.05 25.04
C ARG A 219 87.58 -30.00 26.16
N LEU A 220 86.63 -30.40 27.02
CA LEU A 220 86.87 -31.37 28.09
C LEU A 220 87.08 -32.79 27.54
N HIS A 221 86.33 -33.19 26.52
CA HIS A 221 86.49 -34.48 25.84
C HIS A 221 87.86 -34.59 25.15
N ALA A 222 88.30 -33.55 24.45
CA ALA A 222 89.64 -33.48 23.87
C ALA A 222 90.74 -33.63 24.94
N LYS A 223 90.58 -32.98 26.10
CA LYS A 223 91.50 -33.11 27.23
C LYS A 223 91.48 -34.51 27.86
N LEU A 224 90.31 -35.13 28.01
CA LEU A 224 90.18 -36.51 28.48
C LEU A 224 90.89 -37.48 27.55
N SER A 225 90.64 -37.41 26.25
CA SER A 225 91.31 -38.24 25.24
C SER A 225 92.83 -38.03 25.26
N GLN A 226 93.33 -36.80 25.43
CA GLN A 226 94.75 -36.54 25.62
C GLN A 226 95.32 -37.23 26.88
N THR A 227 94.59 -37.19 28.01
CA THR A 227 95.02 -37.90 29.23
C THR A 227 94.92 -39.43 29.12
N GLU A 228 94.00 -39.95 28.31
CA GLU A 228 93.84 -41.38 28.02
C GLU A 228 94.95 -41.91 27.11
N ILE A 229 95.35 -41.14 26.08
CA ILE A 229 96.54 -41.39 25.26
C ILE A 229 97.82 -41.36 26.11
N HIS A 230 97.91 -40.44 27.08
CA HIS A 230 99.02 -40.40 28.02
C HIS A 230 99.01 -41.60 28.98
N ALA A 231 97.84 -42.02 29.47
CA ALA A 231 97.68 -43.17 30.34
C ALA A 231 98.05 -44.49 29.62
N THR A 232 97.57 -44.71 28.40
CA THR A 232 97.94 -45.89 27.58
C THR A 232 99.43 -45.89 27.25
N SER A 233 100.04 -44.75 26.95
CA SER A 233 101.51 -44.61 26.79
C SER A 233 102.30 -44.98 28.05
N LEU A 234 101.78 -44.63 29.25
CA LEU A 234 102.36 -45.07 30.51
C LEU A 234 102.15 -46.56 30.79
N ILE A 235 100.99 -47.13 30.43
CA ILE A 235 100.69 -48.56 30.56
C ILE A 235 101.66 -49.38 29.69
N SER A 236 101.81 -49.07 28.41
CA SER A 236 102.76 -49.80 27.55
C SER A 236 104.23 -49.62 27.94
N ARG A 237 104.58 -48.52 28.61
CA ARG A 237 105.88 -48.38 29.30
C ARG A 237 106.00 -49.30 30.52
N LEU A 238 104.95 -49.42 31.33
CA LEU A 238 104.90 -50.32 32.48
C LEU A 238 105.01 -51.79 32.05
N GLU A 239 104.21 -52.22 31.07
CA GLU A 239 104.26 -53.54 30.45
C GLU A 239 105.67 -53.86 29.93
N ALA A 240 106.31 -52.91 29.25
CA ALA A 240 107.70 -53.05 28.77
C ALA A 240 108.76 -53.10 29.89
N THR A 241 108.49 -52.55 31.08
CA THR A 241 109.34 -52.74 32.27
C THR A 241 109.02 -54.03 33.01
N GLU A 242 107.76 -54.47 33.04
CA GLU A 242 107.34 -55.73 33.64
C GLU A 242 107.86 -56.94 32.86
N ALA A 243 107.88 -56.86 31.52
CA ALA A 243 108.52 -57.85 30.66
C ALA A 243 110.04 -57.99 30.95
N LYS A 244 110.73 -56.88 31.22
CA LYS A 244 112.15 -56.88 31.63
C LYS A 244 112.35 -57.45 33.04
N LEU A 245 111.42 -57.14 33.96
CA LEU A 245 111.42 -57.73 35.30
C LEU A 245 111.26 -59.26 35.20
N LYS A 246 110.34 -59.74 34.36
CA LYS A 246 110.12 -61.18 34.12
C LYS A 246 111.32 -61.87 33.48
N SER A 247 112.07 -61.22 32.59
CA SER A 247 113.36 -61.78 32.11
C SER A 247 114.39 -61.87 33.24
N HIS A 248 114.54 -60.84 34.06
CA HIS A 248 115.43 -60.89 35.24
C HIS A 248 114.96 -61.89 36.31
N GLU A 249 113.67 -62.15 36.40
CA GLU A 249 113.09 -63.18 37.27
C GLU A 249 113.37 -64.60 36.72
N SER A 250 113.30 -64.82 35.41
CA SER A 250 113.77 -66.08 34.80
C SER A 250 115.30 -66.27 34.93
N ASP A 251 116.10 -65.20 34.80
CA ASP A 251 117.53 -65.24 35.07
C ASP A 251 117.81 -65.59 36.54
N SER A 252 117.03 -65.00 37.47
CA SER A 252 117.09 -65.30 38.90
C SER A 252 116.66 -66.74 39.21
N LEU A 253 115.71 -67.30 38.48
CA LEU A 253 115.30 -68.70 38.62
C LEU A 253 116.36 -69.67 38.08
N ALA A 254 117.02 -69.34 36.96
CA ALA A 254 118.17 -70.10 36.46
C ALA A 254 119.34 -70.09 37.46
N LEU A 255 119.66 -68.92 38.02
CA LEU A 255 120.67 -68.79 39.09
C LEU A 255 120.25 -69.52 40.38
N LYS A 256 118.96 -69.55 40.73
CA LYS A 256 118.45 -70.35 41.87
C LYS A 256 118.60 -71.85 41.63
N GLU A 257 118.48 -72.32 40.39
CA GLU A 257 118.65 -73.75 40.04
C GLU A 257 120.14 -74.16 40.01
N GLU A 258 121.03 -73.25 39.59
CA GLU A 258 122.48 -73.41 39.76
C GLU A 258 122.87 -73.40 41.26
N ILE A 259 122.28 -72.50 42.04
CA ILE A 259 122.39 -72.50 43.51
C ILE A 259 121.81 -73.81 44.09
N ARG A 260 120.76 -74.40 43.52
CA ARG A 260 120.20 -75.68 43.99
C ARG A 260 121.18 -76.83 43.75
N LEU A 261 121.82 -76.91 42.59
CA LEU A 261 122.90 -77.89 42.32
C LEU A 261 124.13 -77.70 43.23
N LEU A 262 124.45 -76.44 43.58
CA LEU A 262 125.45 -76.14 44.61
C LEU A 262 124.96 -76.52 46.01
N THR A 263 123.66 -76.38 46.29
CA THR A 263 123.03 -76.71 47.58
C THR A 263 122.94 -78.22 47.79
N ASP A 264 122.66 -79.02 46.77
CA ASP A 264 122.68 -80.48 46.85
C ASP A 264 124.11 -81.00 47.21
N ASN A 265 125.16 -80.36 46.66
CA ASN A 265 126.55 -80.55 47.11
C ASN A 265 126.78 -80.07 48.55
N LEU A 266 126.20 -78.92 48.92
CA LEU A 266 126.31 -78.35 50.27
C LEU A 266 125.53 -79.17 51.31
N GLU A 267 124.48 -79.91 50.94
CA GLU A 267 123.71 -80.81 51.81
C GLU A 267 124.56 -82.01 52.25
N SER A 268 125.45 -82.49 51.36
CA SER A 268 126.50 -83.46 51.69
C SER A 268 127.48 -82.90 52.74
N VAL A 269 127.79 -81.60 52.69
CA VAL A 269 128.59 -80.89 53.70
C VAL A 269 127.74 -80.47 54.92
N ARG A 270 126.42 -80.41 54.79
CA ARG A 270 125.49 -80.09 55.89
C ARG A 270 125.30 -81.26 56.83
N SER A 271 125.58 -82.48 56.35
CA SER A 271 125.78 -83.66 57.20
C SER A 271 126.93 -83.46 58.20
N GLU A 272 128.00 -82.73 57.84
CA GLU A 272 129.00 -82.23 58.81
C GLU A 272 128.46 -81.05 59.63
N ALA A 273 127.64 -80.18 59.03
CA ALA A 273 127.09 -78.99 59.68
C ALA A 273 125.95 -79.24 60.69
N MET A 274 125.41 -80.46 60.83
CA MET A 274 124.54 -80.85 61.95
C MET A 274 125.20 -80.57 63.33
N SER A 275 126.53 -80.46 63.37
CA SER A 275 127.30 -79.92 64.50
C SER A 275 126.84 -78.54 65.00
N ARG A 276 126.36 -77.67 64.09
CA ARG A 276 125.94 -76.27 64.38
C ARG A 276 124.44 -76.09 64.67
N GLU A 277 123.62 -77.12 64.50
CA GLU A 277 122.15 -77.05 64.66
C GLU A 277 121.69 -76.56 66.05
N LYS A 278 122.57 -76.64 67.06
CA LYS A 278 122.31 -76.14 68.43
C LYS A 278 122.07 -74.62 68.51
N GLU A 279 122.52 -73.84 67.53
CA GLU A 279 122.61 -72.37 67.61
C GLU A 279 121.31 -71.65 67.19
N VAL A 280 120.47 -72.28 66.35
CA VAL A 280 119.27 -71.67 65.73
C VAL A 280 118.08 -71.51 66.70
N ARG A 281 118.10 -72.22 67.84
CA ARG A 281 117.01 -72.36 68.83
C ARG A 281 116.57 -71.06 69.54
N ILE A 282 117.10 -69.91 69.12
CA ILE A 282 116.88 -68.59 69.71
C ILE A 282 115.82 -67.80 68.91
N LEU A 283 115.72 -68.01 67.58
CA LEU A 283 114.90 -67.16 66.69
C LEU A 283 113.40 -67.49 66.68
N GLU A 284 113.00 -68.61 67.26
CA GLU A 284 111.60 -69.09 67.30
C GLU A 284 110.63 -68.09 67.99
N GLN A 285 111.15 -67.21 68.86
CA GLN A 285 110.35 -66.36 69.75
C GLN A 285 109.75 -65.12 69.06
N GLU A 286 110.37 -64.59 68.00
CA GLU A 286 109.94 -63.33 67.37
C GLU A 286 108.65 -63.46 66.56
N LYS A 287 108.37 -64.66 66.04
CA LYS A 287 107.22 -64.99 65.18
C LYS A 287 105.87 -64.57 65.79
N ASN A 288 105.70 -64.78 67.09
CA ASN A 288 104.39 -64.68 67.76
C ASN A 288 103.87 -63.24 67.90
N HIS A 289 104.67 -62.22 67.60
CA HIS A 289 104.29 -60.82 67.79
C HIS A 289 103.41 -60.24 66.65
N LEU A 290 103.35 -60.88 65.48
CA LEU A 290 102.76 -60.27 64.27
C LEU A 290 101.29 -60.63 64.00
N GLU A 291 100.78 -61.76 64.49
CA GLU A 291 99.43 -62.25 64.17
C GLU A 291 98.31 -61.38 64.78
N GLU A 292 98.53 -60.83 65.98
CA GLU A 292 97.54 -60.07 66.77
C GLU A 292 97.08 -58.78 66.06
N LYS A 293 97.90 -58.24 65.15
CA LYS A 293 97.65 -56.97 64.45
C LYS A 293 96.54 -57.06 63.39
N TYR A 294 96.36 -58.23 62.77
CA TYR A 294 95.54 -58.43 61.58
C TYR A 294 94.02 -58.33 61.86
N LEU A 295 93.57 -58.86 63.00
CA LEU A 295 92.16 -58.93 63.39
C LEU A 295 91.47 -57.55 63.59
N SER A 296 92.25 -56.47 63.64
CA SER A 296 91.76 -55.11 63.89
C SER A 296 91.11 -54.42 62.67
N GLN A 297 91.43 -54.85 61.44
CA GLN A 297 90.98 -54.15 60.22
C GLN A 297 89.59 -54.57 59.74
N CYS A 298 89.21 -55.84 59.87
CA CYS A 298 87.98 -56.39 59.27
C CYS A 298 86.70 -55.65 59.71
N LYS A 299 86.61 -55.26 60.99
CA LYS A 299 85.44 -54.58 61.57
C LYS A 299 85.09 -53.21 60.96
N LYS A 300 85.96 -52.63 60.12
CA LYS A 300 85.72 -51.33 59.47
C LYS A 300 85.00 -51.42 58.12
N PHE A 301 84.84 -52.63 57.55
CA PHE A 301 84.19 -52.81 56.26
C PHE A 301 82.66 -52.84 56.35
N ASP A 302 82.12 -53.50 57.38
CA ASP A 302 80.68 -53.77 57.52
C ASP A 302 79.83 -52.49 57.69
N GLU A 303 80.39 -51.44 58.31
CA GLU A 303 79.71 -50.16 58.54
C GLU A 303 79.47 -49.31 57.26
N ILE A 304 80.00 -49.73 56.11
CA ILE A 304 79.93 -48.99 54.84
C ILE A 304 78.82 -49.56 53.93
N ASP A 305 78.66 -50.89 53.88
CA ASP A 305 77.66 -51.56 53.04
C ASP A 305 76.21 -51.14 53.36
N ILE A 306 75.88 -50.99 54.64
CA ILE A 306 74.54 -50.63 55.12
C ILE A 306 74.09 -49.27 54.52
N ARG A 307 75.00 -48.29 54.42
CA ARG A 307 74.70 -46.93 53.94
C ARG A 307 74.38 -46.86 52.44
N CYS A 308 74.88 -47.78 51.63
CA CYS A 308 74.54 -47.83 50.20
C CYS A 308 73.09 -48.29 49.97
N LYS A 309 72.60 -49.23 50.79
CA LYS A 309 71.29 -49.89 50.64
C LYS A 309 70.09 -49.03 51.04
N GLU A 310 70.32 -47.82 51.54
CA GLU A 310 69.30 -46.82 51.83
C GLU A 310 69.12 -45.82 50.69
N ALA A 311 70.21 -45.32 50.09
CA ALA A 311 70.16 -44.38 48.96
C ALA A 311 69.41 -44.96 47.74
N GLU A 312 69.56 -46.25 47.44
CA GLU A 312 68.84 -46.93 46.35
C GLU A 312 67.30 -46.88 46.50
N ARG A 313 66.78 -46.91 47.74
CA ARG A 313 65.33 -46.92 47.98
C ARG A 313 64.69 -45.55 47.82
N GLU A 314 65.47 -44.49 47.96
CA GLU A 314 65.00 -43.12 47.71
C GLU A 314 64.98 -42.82 46.21
N ALA A 315 65.99 -43.27 45.46
CA ALA A 315 66.06 -43.09 44.02
C ALA A 315 64.87 -43.72 43.28
N ARG A 316 64.43 -44.93 43.67
CA ARG A 316 63.30 -45.62 43.01
C ARG A 316 61.96 -44.91 43.19
N ARG A 317 61.72 -44.35 44.38
CA ARG A 317 60.49 -43.59 44.69
C ARG A 317 60.43 -42.26 43.93
N ALA A 318 61.58 -41.65 43.61
CA ALA A 318 61.63 -40.47 42.75
C ALA A 318 61.31 -40.79 41.28
N THR A 319 61.70 -41.96 40.76
CA THR A 319 61.39 -42.36 39.37
C THR A 319 59.93 -42.73 39.15
N GLU A 320 59.30 -43.45 40.08
CA GLU A 320 57.88 -43.84 39.98
C GLU A 320 56.95 -42.60 39.92
N LEU A 321 57.26 -41.56 40.71
CA LEU A 321 56.50 -40.30 40.71
C LEU A 321 56.61 -39.55 39.36
N ALA A 322 57.75 -39.66 38.68
CA ALA A 322 57.99 -39.05 37.36
C ALA A 322 57.30 -39.80 36.21
N ASP A 323 56.94 -41.07 36.39
CA ASP A 323 56.16 -41.82 35.40
C ASP A 323 54.67 -41.53 35.50
N VAL A 324 54.12 -41.39 36.71
CA VAL A 324 52.73 -40.92 36.90
C VAL A 324 52.53 -39.55 36.24
N ALA A 325 53.40 -38.58 36.55
CA ALA A 325 53.34 -37.24 35.96
C ALA A 325 53.46 -37.24 34.42
N ARG A 326 54.21 -38.18 33.83
CA ARG A 326 54.31 -38.34 32.37
C ARG A 326 53.07 -38.96 31.74
N THR A 327 52.41 -39.90 32.41
CA THR A 327 51.14 -40.47 31.92
C THR A 327 49.97 -39.49 32.00
N GLU A 328 49.86 -38.71 33.08
CA GLU A 328 48.84 -37.66 33.24
C GLU A 328 49.04 -36.50 32.25
N ALA A 329 50.28 -36.12 31.95
CA ALA A 329 50.56 -35.15 30.90
C ALA A 329 50.13 -35.65 29.50
N SER A 330 50.24 -36.96 29.25
CA SER A 330 49.85 -37.59 27.98
C SER A 330 48.33 -37.66 27.80
N SER A 331 47.56 -37.98 28.85
CA SER A 331 46.09 -37.91 28.80
C SER A 331 45.60 -36.48 28.64
N ALA A 332 46.13 -35.52 29.39
CA ALA A 332 45.76 -34.10 29.25
C ALA A 332 46.04 -33.54 27.83
N GLN A 333 47.12 -33.98 27.18
CA GLN A 333 47.44 -33.62 25.80
C GLN A 333 46.46 -34.26 24.79
N LYS A 334 45.98 -35.48 25.04
CA LYS A 334 44.94 -36.14 24.22
C LYS A 334 43.58 -35.44 24.36
N ASP A 335 43.16 -35.16 25.60
CA ASP A 335 41.87 -34.51 25.89
C ASP A 335 41.82 -33.10 25.30
N LYS A 336 42.96 -32.38 25.31
CA LYS A 336 43.14 -31.10 24.61
C LYS A 336 42.93 -31.24 23.09
N GLY A 337 43.44 -32.30 22.48
CA GLY A 337 43.23 -32.59 21.05
C GLY A 337 41.77 -32.90 20.71
N GLU A 338 41.08 -33.67 21.56
CA GLU A 338 39.65 -33.97 21.38
C GLU A 338 38.77 -32.74 21.62
N ALA A 339 39.11 -31.88 22.58
CA ALA A 339 38.47 -30.59 22.79
C ALA A 339 38.68 -29.63 21.59
N GLN A 340 39.88 -29.61 20.99
CA GLN A 340 40.15 -28.85 19.76
C GLN A 340 39.35 -29.38 18.56
N ARG A 341 39.26 -30.71 18.39
CA ARG A 341 38.39 -31.32 17.36
C ARG A 341 36.92 -30.93 17.53
N LEU A 342 36.38 -31.04 18.75
CA LEU A 342 35.00 -30.64 19.05
C LEU A 342 34.77 -29.13 18.87
N ALA A 343 35.77 -28.29 19.11
CA ALA A 343 35.69 -26.86 18.81
C ALA A 343 35.66 -26.58 17.29
N MET A 344 36.46 -27.30 16.50
CA MET A 344 36.45 -27.20 15.04
C MET A 344 35.14 -27.73 14.44
N GLU A 345 34.59 -28.83 14.96
CA GLU A 345 33.28 -29.36 14.54
C GLU A 345 32.14 -28.39 14.87
N ARG A 346 32.20 -27.70 16.02
CA ARG A 346 31.27 -26.61 16.37
C ARG A 346 31.43 -25.38 15.47
N LEU A 347 32.66 -24.96 15.16
CA LEU A 347 32.90 -23.87 14.19
C LEU A 347 32.35 -24.21 12.80
N ALA A 348 32.62 -25.41 12.28
CA ALA A 348 32.09 -25.86 10.98
C ALA A 348 30.55 -25.98 10.95
N LEU A 349 29.91 -26.17 12.11
CA LEU A 349 28.45 -26.10 12.25
C LEU A 349 27.95 -24.65 12.31
N ILE A 350 28.64 -23.78 13.05
CA ILE A 350 28.35 -22.34 13.12
C ILE A 350 28.43 -21.71 11.73
N GLU A 351 29.54 -21.88 10.99
CA GLU A 351 29.66 -21.33 9.64
C GLU A 351 28.62 -21.89 8.65
N ARG A 352 28.05 -23.06 8.92
CA ARG A 352 26.98 -23.65 8.08
C ARG A 352 25.64 -22.99 8.36
N ILE A 353 25.38 -22.67 9.63
CA ILE A 353 24.20 -21.92 10.07
C ILE A 353 24.32 -20.45 9.64
N GLU A 354 25.49 -19.83 9.75
CA GLU A 354 25.75 -18.46 9.29
C GLU A 354 25.48 -18.32 7.79
N ARG A 355 25.97 -19.23 6.94
CA ARG A 355 25.65 -19.25 5.50
C ARG A 355 24.15 -19.46 5.20
N GLN A 356 23.39 -20.09 6.11
CA GLN A 356 21.91 -20.15 6.01
C GLN A 356 21.25 -18.85 6.48
N VAL A 357 21.76 -18.20 7.53
CA VAL A 357 21.30 -16.87 7.98
C VAL A 357 21.51 -15.84 6.88
N GLU A 358 22.72 -15.75 6.30
CA GLU A 358 23.00 -14.87 5.15
C GLU A 358 22.05 -15.13 3.96
N ALA A 359 21.65 -16.39 3.73
CA ALA A 359 20.72 -16.73 2.66
C ALA A 359 19.31 -16.20 2.97
N LEU A 360 18.83 -16.42 4.19
CA LEU A 360 17.56 -15.87 4.67
C LEU A 360 17.56 -14.34 4.74
N GLU A 361 18.70 -13.70 5.02
CA GLU A 361 18.87 -12.25 4.97
C GLU A 361 18.85 -11.72 3.52
N ARG A 362 19.51 -12.41 2.59
CA ARG A 362 19.46 -12.09 1.15
C ARG A 362 18.05 -12.28 0.58
N ASP A 363 17.28 -13.26 1.05
CA ASP A 363 15.88 -13.44 0.63
C ASP A 363 14.93 -12.46 1.34
N LYS A 364 15.17 -12.13 2.61
CA LYS A 364 14.50 -11.03 3.32
C LYS A 364 14.70 -9.69 2.60
N ALA A 365 15.90 -9.40 2.12
CA ALA A 365 16.19 -8.17 1.36
C ALA A 365 15.34 -8.09 0.08
N LYS A 366 15.31 -9.17 -0.72
CA LYS A 366 14.43 -9.25 -1.91
C LYS A 366 12.95 -9.06 -1.55
N MET A 367 12.48 -9.63 -0.44
CA MET A 367 11.09 -9.47 0.00
C MET A 367 10.80 -8.04 0.48
N VAL A 368 11.78 -7.31 1.00
CA VAL A 368 11.66 -5.86 1.29
C VAL A 368 11.60 -5.06 -0.01
N GLU A 369 12.46 -5.34 -0.99
CA GLU A 369 12.41 -4.70 -2.32
C GLU A 369 11.09 -4.99 -3.06
N GLU A 370 10.54 -6.22 -2.92
CA GLU A 370 9.21 -6.62 -3.41
C GLU A 370 8.10 -5.78 -2.76
N ILE A 371 8.16 -5.59 -1.43
CA ILE A 371 7.21 -4.79 -0.66
C ILE A 371 7.31 -3.31 -1.02
N GLU A 372 8.50 -2.72 -1.12
CA GLU A 372 8.69 -1.32 -1.49
C GLU A 372 8.21 -1.04 -2.92
N ARG A 373 8.47 -1.97 -3.86
CA ARG A 373 7.93 -1.89 -5.23
C ARG A 373 6.40 -1.99 -5.24
N LEU A 374 5.81 -2.89 -4.45
CA LEU A 374 4.35 -3.01 -4.34
C LEU A 374 3.73 -1.75 -3.72
N HIS A 375 4.32 -1.20 -2.66
CA HIS A 375 3.87 0.02 -1.99
C HIS A 375 4.00 1.26 -2.88
N GLN A 376 5.04 1.35 -3.72
CA GLN A 376 5.11 2.39 -4.75
C GLN A 376 4.02 2.20 -5.81
N SER A 377 3.71 0.97 -6.24
CA SER A 377 2.61 0.72 -7.18
C SER A 377 1.22 1.00 -6.59
N GLU A 378 1.03 0.76 -5.28
CA GLU A 378 -0.14 1.17 -4.50
C GLU A 378 -0.27 2.69 -4.47
N LYS A 379 0.82 3.41 -4.16
CA LYS A 379 0.88 4.87 -4.14
C LYS A 379 0.59 5.49 -5.51
N ASP A 380 1.08 4.87 -6.59
CA ASP A 380 0.78 5.29 -7.97
C ASP A 380 -0.69 5.00 -8.34
N ALA A 381 -1.26 3.87 -7.89
CA ALA A 381 -2.67 3.55 -8.07
C ALA A 381 -3.59 4.51 -7.30
N VAL A 382 -3.29 4.81 -6.03
CA VAL A 382 -4.00 5.81 -5.21
C VAL A 382 -3.91 7.20 -5.84
N SER A 383 -2.72 7.59 -6.32
CA SER A 383 -2.53 8.86 -7.03
C SER A 383 -3.37 8.95 -8.32
N LYS A 384 -3.63 7.81 -8.97
CA LYS A 384 -4.47 7.71 -10.17
C LYS A 384 -5.97 7.68 -9.84
N VAL A 385 -6.38 7.03 -8.75
CA VAL A 385 -7.75 7.11 -8.21
C VAL A 385 -8.09 8.55 -7.86
N ALA A 386 -7.24 9.23 -7.09
CA ALA A 386 -7.38 10.64 -6.74
C ALA A 386 -7.33 11.61 -7.94
N LEU A 387 -7.02 11.13 -9.15
CA LEU A 387 -7.07 11.90 -10.41
C LEU A 387 -8.38 11.62 -11.16
N LEU A 388 -8.88 10.39 -11.13
CA LEU A 388 -10.21 10.02 -11.63
C LEU A 388 -11.32 10.65 -10.77
N GLU A 389 -11.18 10.67 -9.44
CA GLU A 389 -12.11 11.32 -8.52
C GLU A 389 -12.27 12.81 -8.85
N ARG A 390 -11.18 13.54 -9.08
CA ARG A 390 -11.24 14.94 -9.56
C ARG A 390 -11.94 15.09 -10.91
N SER A 391 -11.77 14.13 -11.83
CA SER A 391 -12.48 14.15 -13.12
C SER A 391 -13.98 13.82 -12.98
N VAL A 392 -14.38 13.13 -11.90
CA VAL A 392 -15.79 12.97 -11.50
C VAL A 392 -16.30 14.26 -10.86
N ASP A 393 -15.59 14.85 -9.90
CA ASP A 393 -15.93 16.16 -9.29
C ASP A 393 -16.12 17.25 -10.36
N GLU A 394 -15.26 17.27 -11.38
CA GLU A 394 -15.34 18.19 -12.52
C GLU A 394 -16.61 17.96 -13.35
N ARG A 395 -16.96 16.70 -13.64
CA ARG A 395 -18.22 16.36 -14.33
C ARG A 395 -19.46 16.64 -13.50
N GLU A 396 -19.42 16.40 -12.20
CA GLU A 396 -20.52 16.75 -11.31
C GLU A 396 -20.72 18.27 -11.28
N LYS A 397 -19.64 19.06 -11.25
CA LYS A 397 -19.72 20.54 -11.43
C LYS A 397 -20.26 20.94 -12.80
N GLU A 398 -19.85 20.31 -13.90
CA GLU A 398 -20.41 20.57 -15.24
C GLU A 398 -21.93 20.29 -15.30
N ILE A 399 -22.39 19.19 -14.68
CA ILE A 399 -23.81 18.84 -14.56
C ILE A 399 -24.54 19.87 -13.69
N ASP A 400 -23.97 20.27 -12.56
CA ASP A 400 -24.54 21.23 -11.63
C ASP A 400 -24.65 22.64 -12.25
N GLU A 401 -23.67 23.04 -13.08
CA GLU A 401 -23.74 24.26 -13.89
C GLU A 401 -24.75 24.15 -15.04
N MET A 402 -24.87 22.99 -15.70
CA MET A 402 -25.92 22.72 -16.70
C MET A 402 -27.32 22.88 -16.08
N LEU A 403 -27.54 22.33 -14.89
CA LEU A 403 -28.78 22.46 -14.14
C LEU A 403 -29.04 23.92 -13.70
N LYS A 404 -28.00 24.65 -13.25
CA LYS A 404 -28.10 26.09 -12.96
C LYS A 404 -28.48 26.88 -14.22
N ARG A 405 -27.82 26.66 -15.36
CA ARG A 405 -28.13 27.32 -16.65
C ARG A 405 -29.56 27.01 -17.12
N ASN A 406 -30.03 25.76 -16.98
CA ASN A 406 -31.41 25.38 -17.31
C ASN A 406 -32.44 26.06 -16.39
N ASN A 407 -32.19 26.09 -15.08
CA ASN A 407 -33.04 26.80 -14.13
C ASN A 407 -33.01 28.32 -14.34
N GLN A 408 -31.90 28.88 -14.82
CA GLN A 408 -31.79 30.30 -15.15
C GLN A 408 -32.58 30.64 -16.43
N GLN A 409 -32.58 29.77 -17.45
CA GLN A 409 -33.47 29.89 -18.61
C GLN A 409 -34.95 29.75 -18.22
N ARG A 410 -35.29 28.82 -17.32
CA ARG A 410 -36.65 28.71 -16.77
C ARG A 410 -37.06 29.96 -16.01
N SER A 411 -36.17 30.50 -15.18
CA SER A 411 -36.38 31.76 -14.44
C SER A 411 -36.58 32.95 -15.38
N SER A 412 -35.77 33.11 -16.44
CA SER A 412 -35.99 34.17 -17.43
C SER A 412 -37.30 33.99 -18.21
N THR A 413 -37.72 32.75 -18.47
CA THR A 413 -39.02 32.47 -19.10
C THR A 413 -40.17 32.85 -18.18
N VAL A 414 -40.08 32.53 -16.88
CA VAL A 414 -41.07 32.97 -15.87
C VAL A 414 -41.10 34.49 -15.76
N GLN A 415 -39.96 35.17 -15.74
CA GLN A 415 -39.88 36.63 -15.64
C GLN A 415 -40.46 37.36 -16.88
N VAL A 416 -40.32 36.76 -18.07
CA VAL A 416 -41.02 37.23 -19.29
C VAL A 416 -42.53 37.00 -19.18
N LEU A 417 -42.98 35.86 -18.64
CA LEU A 417 -44.41 35.61 -18.41
C LEU A 417 -44.99 36.51 -17.31
N GLU A 418 -44.22 36.87 -16.27
CA GLU A 418 -44.64 37.79 -15.21
C GLU A 418 -44.74 39.24 -15.70
N SER A 419 -43.83 39.69 -16.57
CA SER A 419 -43.91 41.03 -17.18
C SER A 419 -45.03 41.12 -18.23
N LEU A 420 -45.31 40.04 -18.97
CA LEU A 420 -46.53 39.92 -19.79
C LEU A 420 -47.80 39.91 -18.92
N LEU A 421 -47.80 39.22 -17.78
CA LEU A 421 -48.94 39.20 -16.84
C LEU A 421 -49.14 40.55 -16.13
N ALA A 422 -48.06 41.29 -15.87
CA ALA A 422 -48.13 42.65 -15.33
C ALA A 422 -48.73 43.63 -16.34
N THR A 423 -48.29 43.59 -17.60
CA THR A 423 -48.84 44.43 -18.68
C THR A 423 -50.28 44.04 -19.05
N GLU A 424 -50.65 42.76 -18.99
CA GLU A 424 -52.06 42.30 -19.01
C GLU A 424 -52.87 42.90 -17.87
N ARG A 425 -52.38 42.84 -16.62
CA ARG A 425 -53.07 43.40 -15.45
C ARG A 425 -53.19 44.92 -15.50
N GLU A 426 -52.19 45.61 -16.02
CA GLU A 426 -52.21 47.07 -16.19
C GLU A 426 -53.18 47.49 -17.30
N ALA A 427 -53.17 46.80 -18.45
CA ALA A 427 -54.17 46.96 -19.50
C ALA A 427 -55.59 46.60 -19.03
N CYS A 428 -55.74 45.59 -18.17
CA CYS A 428 -57.02 45.19 -17.60
C CYS A 428 -57.52 46.17 -16.52
N ALA A 429 -56.62 46.76 -15.72
CA ALA A 429 -56.96 47.84 -14.81
C ALA A 429 -57.36 49.12 -15.56
N GLU A 430 -56.66 49.44 -16.66
CA GLU A 430 -57.02 50.56 -17.53
C GLU A 430 -58.32 50.30 -18.31
N ALA A 431 -58.59 49.04 -18.71
CA ALA A 431 -59.85 48.63 -19.32
C ALA A 431 -61.01 48.67 -18.31
N ASN A 432 -60.81 48.23 -17.06
CA ASN A 432 -61.80 48.36 -16.00
C ASN A 432 -62.06 49.83 -15.66
N LYS A 433 -61.03 50.69 -15.58
CA LYS A 433 -61.22 52.13 -15.39
C LYS A 433 -62.00 52.76 -16.54
N ARG A 434 -61.65 52.43 -17.79
CA ARG A 434 -62.46 52.81 -18.97
C ARG A 434 -63.88 52.26 -18.91
N ALA A 435 -64.09 51.06 -18.35
CA ALA A 435 -65.40 50.45 -18.18
C ALA A 435 -66.21 51.05 -17.02
N GLU A 436 -65.57 51.58 -15.97
CA GLU A 436 -66.18 52.35 -14.89
C GLU A 436 -66.56 53.76 -15.39
N ASP A 437 -65.65 54.47 -16.08
CA ASP A 437 -65.94 55.73 -16.76
C ASP A 437 -67.05 55.54 -17.82
N LEU A 438 -67.01 54.45 -18.61
CA LEU A 438 -68.09 54.07 -19.53
C LEU A 438 -69.35 53.62 -18.82
N SER A 439 -69.31 53.06 -17.61
CA SER A 439 -70.51 52.69 -16.85
C SER A 439 -71.18 53.91 -16.24
N LEU A 440 -70.41 54.89 -15.76
CA LEU A 440 -70.91 56.20 -15.33
C LEU A 440 -71.51 56.96 -16.53
N MET A 441 -70.80 56.97 -17.67
CA MET A 441 -71.32 57.50 -18.93
C MET A 441 -72.55 56.74 -19.43
N LEU A 442 -72.61 55.41 -19.33
CA LEU A 442 -73.76 54.59 -19.74
C LEU A 442 -74.92 54.69 -18.77
N GLN A 443 -74.71 54.93 -17.48
CA GLN A 443 -75.80 55.24 -16.55
C GLN A 443 -76.36 56.64 -16.85
N ALA A 444 -75.47 57.61 -17.15
CA ALA A 444 -75.84 58.97 -17.55
C ALA A 444 -76.35 59.10 -19.01
N THR A 445 -76.20 58.07 -19.85
CA THR A 445 -76.69 58.03 -21.24
C THR A 445 -77.77 56.99 -21.48
N GLN A 446 -77.95 55.95 -20.68
CA GLN A 446 -79.15 55.11 -20.67
C GLN A 446 -80.37 55.96 -20.30
N GLY A 447 -80.23 56.83 -19.29
CA GLY A 447 -81.19 57.90 -18.97
C GLY A 447 -81.40 58.96 -20.05
N LYS A 448 -80.66 58.90 -21.17
CA LYS A 448 -80.86 59.72 -22.40
C LYS A 448 -81.26 58.86 -23.60
N LEU A 449 -80.91 57.58 -23.63
CA LEU A 449 -81.22 56.61 -24.68
C LEU A 449 -82.69 56.17 -24.59
N ASP A 450 -83.26 56.19 -23.38
CA ASP A 450 -84.71 56.08 -23.17
C ASP A 450 -85.49 57.35 -23.54
N MET A 451 -84.78 58.44 -23.91
CA MET A 451 -85.35 59.60 -24.62
C MET A 451 -85.12 59.55 -26.14
N LEU A 452 -84.20 58.70 -26.64
CA LEU A 452 -83.70 58.72 -28.03
C LEU A 452 -83.48 57.30 -28.58
N GLN A 453 -84.54 56.49 -28.62
CA GLN A 453 -84.51 55.21 -29.34
C GLN A 453 -84.84 55.41 -30.83
N GLN A 454 -83.98 56.12 -31.55
CA GLN A 454 -84.09 56.32 -33.00
C GLN A 454 -82.73 56.11 -33.67
N GLU A 455 -82.69 55.16 -34.63
CA GLU A 455 -81.63 54.91 -35.64
C GLU A 455 -80.19 54.59 -35.11
N THR A 456 -79.62 53.37 -35.20
CA THR A 456 -79.14 52.57 -36.37
C THR A 456 -77.99 53.22 -37.18
N THR A 457 -76.85 52.60 -37.56
CA THR A 457 -76.32 51.21 -37.43
C THR A 457 -74.87 51.09 -37.95
N LEU A 458 -74.07 50.13 -37.40
CA LEU A 458 -72.90 49.42 -38.04
C LEU A 458 -71.69 50.31 -38.45
N ASP A 459 -70.49 49.84 -38.86
CA ASP A 459 -69.80 48.53 -39.05
C ASP A 459 -68.29 48.75 -38.67
N SER A 460 -67.25 47.89 -38.75
CA SER A 460 -67.06 46.53 -39.28
C SER A 460 -65.80 45.83 -38.71
N LYS A 461 -65.78 44.49 -38.74
CA LYS A 461 -64.74 43.55 -39.29
C LYS A 461 -63.25 43.95 -39.19
N LEU A 462 -62.29 43.08 -38.85
CA LEU A 462 -62.10 41.62 -39.14
C LEU A 462 -61.55 40.89 -37.86
N LYS A 463 -60.78 39.78 -37.80
CA LYS A 463 -60.14 38.84 -38.76
C LYS A 463 -59.76 37.49 -38.09
N THR A 464 -59.34 36.52 -38.90
CA THR A 464 -58.54 35.29 -38.59
C THR A 464 -59.21 34.02 -38.03
N SER A 465 -58.72 32.89 -38.58
CA SER A 465 -58.42 31.57 -38.00
C SER A 465 -59.39 30.80 -37.09
N ALA A 466 -59.56 29.52 -37.45
CA ALA A 466 -59.89 28.39 -36.57
C ALA A 466 -59.07 27.16 -37.07
N ARG A 467 -58.85 26.07 -36.31
CA ARG A 467 -59.59 25.62 -35.12
C ARG A 467 -58.77 24.71 -34.18
N ARG A 468 -59.04 24.89 -32.89
CA ARG A 468 -58.85 24.05 -31.68
C ARG A 468 -58.85 22.51 -31.89
N LEU A 469 -58.09 21.79 -31.05
CA LEU A 469 -58.47 20.71 -30.08
C LEU A 469 -57.18 20.39 -29.26
N ARG A 470 -57.10 20.03 -27.96
CA ARG A 470 -57.92 19.32 -26.94
C ARG A 470 -57.90 17.77 -27.03
N GLY A 471 -57.52 17.13 -25.91
CA GLY A 471 -57.29 15.69 -25.65
C GLY A 471 -55.86 15.52 -25.11
N GLU A 472 -55.53 14.94 -23.93
CA GLU A 472 -55.98 13.72 -23.21
C GLU A 472 -55.52 12.41 -23.86
N GLY A 473 -54.78 11.56 -23.11
CA GLY A 473 -54.44 10.18 -23.49
C GLY A 473 -53.01 9.70 -23.16
N THR A 474 -52.86 8.97 -22.04
CA THR A 474 -52.27 7.61 -21.84
C THR A 474 -51.07 7.05 -22.66
N GLU A 475 -50.53 5.91 -22.17
CA GLU A 475 -49.69 4.89 -22.87
C GLU A 475 -48.16 5.15 -23.02
N SER A 476 -47.27 4.15 -23.19
CA SER A 476 -47.23 2.69 -22.87
C SER A 476 -45.81 2.12 -23.19
N VAL A 477 -45.60 0.78 -23.07
CA VAL A 477 -44.45 -0.04 -23.55
C VAL A 477 -43.11 0.12 -22.75
N HIS A 478 -42.35 -0.86 -22.22
CA HIS A 478 -42.05 -2.33 -22.36
C HIS A 478 -40.86 -2.78 -23.27
N ASP A 479 -40.07 -3.72 -22.73
CA ASP A 479 -39.18 -4.70 -23.40
C ASP A 479 -37.93 -4.21 -24.18
N MET A 480 -36.84 -4.99 -24.35
CA MET A 480 -36.54 -6.39 -23.94
C MET A 480 -35.01 -6.65 -23.76
N ASP A 481 -34.65 -7.73 -23.06
CA ASP A 481 -33.29 -8.35 -23.06
C ASP A 481 -33.08 -9.36 -24.21
N ILE A 482 -31.82 -9.79 -24.47
CA ILE A 482 -31.33 -11.20 -24.68
C ILE A 482 -29.98 -11.28 -25.46
N ASP A 483 -29.21 -12.36 -25.18
CA ASP A 483 -27.87 -12.80 -25.63
C ASP A 483 -27.69 -13.01 -27.18
N GLU A 484 -26.54 -13.38 -27.80
CA GLU A 484 -25.64 -14.54 -27.52
C GLU A 484 -24.35 -14.61 -28.41
N ASP A 485 -23.28 -15.22 -27.83
CA ASP A 485 -22.07 -15.96 -28.33
C ASP A 485 -21.40 -15.80 -29.75
N ASN A 486 -20.14 -16.31 -29.79
CA ASN A 486 -19.28 -16.79 -30.89
C ASN A 486 -18.27 -15.88 -31.60
N GLY A 487 -16.97 -16.25 -31.48
CA GLY A 487 -15.85 -15.70 -32.29
C GLY A 487 -14.49 -16.38 -32.06
N ARG A 488 -14.03 -17.26 -32.98
CA ARG A 488 -12.88 -18.17 -32.75
C ARG A 488 -11.56 -17.80 -33.50
N ARG A 489 -10.43 -17.99 -32.78
CA ARG A 489 -9.08 -18.48 -33.23
C ARG A 489 -8.12 -17.61 -34.09
N ARG A 490 -6.87 -17.50 -33.59
CA ARG A 490 -5.52 -17.84 -34.19
C ARG A 490 -5.13 -17.22 -35.59
N LYS A 491 -3.87 -16.94 -35.98
CA LYS A 491 -2.58 -17.67 -35.75
C LYS A 491 -1.35 -16.94 -36.41
N ARG A 492 -0.15 -16.94 -35.77
CA ARG A 492 1.24 -16.82 -36.36
C ARG A 492 1.60 -15.53 -37.15
N SER A 493 2.86 -15.05 -37.25
CA SER A 493 4.14 -15.74 -37.57
C SER A 493 5.39 -14.93 -37.10
N LYS A 494 6.46 -15.56 -36.55
CA LYS A 494 7.83 -15.81 -37.15
C LYS A 494 8.82 -14.61 -37.21
N SER A 495 10.15 -14.75 -37.08
CA SER A 495 11.06 -15.86 -36.62
C SER A 495 12.56 -15.43 -36.57
N THR A 496 13.46 -16.34 -36.14
CA THR A 496 14.96 -16.37 -36.22
C THR A 496 15.73 -15.55 -35.15
N THR A 497 16.95 -15.91 -34.71
CA THR A 497 17.93 -16.96 -35.14
C THR A 497 18.30 -17.98 -34.01
N SER A 498 19.31 -18.84 -34.22
CA SER A 498 19.69 -20.06 -33.43
C SER A 498 21.23 -20.31 -33.57
N PRO A 499 21.90 -21.49 -33.37
CA PRO A 499 21.50 -22.85 -32.89
C PRO A 499 22.57 -23.61 -32.01
N LEU A 500 22.36 -24.94 -31.82
CA LEU A 500 23.31 -26.01 -31.39
C LEU A 500 23.60 -26.15 -29.88
N LYS A 501 23.82 -27.32 -29.24
CA LYS A 501 23.75 -28.80 -29.53
C LYS A 501 23.80 -29.50 -28.12
N SER A 502 23.54 -30.78 -27.83
CA SER A 502 22.86 -31.95 -28.45
C SER A 502 23.40 -33.24 -27.77
N ASN A 503 22.57 -33.94 -26.99
CA ASN A 503 22.59 -35.39 -26.68
C ASN A 503 23.44 -36.01 -25.52
N HIS A 504 22.85 -37.09 -24.98
CA HIS A 504 23.42 -38.15 -24.11
C HIS A 504 24.35 -39.12 -24.86
N THR A 505 25.14 -39.89 -24.10
CA THR A 505 25.34 -41.35 -24.27
C THR A 505 25.68 -42.02 -22.92
N GLU A 506 25.59 -43.35 -22.86
CA GLU A 506 25.82 -44.20 -21.68
C GLU A 506 27.16 -44.99 -21.76
N ASP A 507 27.42 -45.82 -20.75
CA ASP A 507 28.29 -47.03 -20.75
C ASP A 507 29.84 -46.86 -20.74
N GLY A 508 30.58 -47.91 -20.34
CA GLY A 508 32.01 -48.05 -20.75
C GLY A 508 33.01 -48.86 -19.91
N GLY A 509 32.85 -49.05 -18.59
CA GLY A 509 33.82 -49.79 -17.73
C GLY A 509 35.22 -49.14 -17.55
N SER A 510 36.23 -49.78 -16.93
CA SER A 510 36.29 -51.11 -16.30
C SER A 510 37.49 -51.26 -15.33
N VAL A 511 37.42 -52.21 -14.38
CA VAL A 511 38.57 -52.95 -13.75
C VAL A 511 39.49 -52.14 -12.79
N PHE A 512 39.82 -52.55 -11.54
CA PHE A 512 39.60 -53.83 -10.83
C PHE A 512 39.49 -53.69 -9.30
N ILE A 513 38.74 -54.62 -8.68
CA ILE A 513 38.86 -55.28 -7.34
C ILE A 513 39.74 -54.62 -6.25
N GLY A 514 39.28 -54.55 -4.99
CA GLY A 514 38.03 -55.06 -4.40
C GLY A 514 38.09 -55.14 -2.87
N GLU A 515 37.06 -55.73 -2.26
CA GLU A 515 36.80 -55.67 -0.82
C GLU A 515 36.71 -57.09 -0.18
N ASP A 516 36.80 -57.10 1.16
CA ASP A 516 36.22 -58.08 2.10
C ASP A 516 37.03 -59.27 2.72
N THR A 517 36.88 -59.31 4.07
CA THR A 517 36.96 -60.37 5.11
C THR A 517 38.03 -61.49 5.26
N CYS A 518 38.60 -61.50 6.48
CA CYS A 518 38.83 -62.63 7.42
C CYS A 518 40.02 -63.64 7.34
N ASN A 519 40.66 -63.80 8.53
CA ASN A 519 41.35 -64.98 9.11
C ASN A 519 42.64 -65.55 8.45
N GLY A 520 43.70 -65.77 9.26
CA GLY A 520 44.79 -66.71 8.89
C GLY A 520 46.15 -66.58 9.59
N SER A 521 46.27 -67.13 10.81
CA SER A 521 47.48 -67.80 11.38
C SER A 521 48.94 -67.39 11.04
N GLN A 522 49.65 -66.97 12.10
CA GLN A 522 50.97 -67.47 12.58
C GLN A 522 52.32 -67.07 11.92
N GLN A 523 53.31 -66.92 12.83
CA GLN A 523 54.78 -66.82 12.62
C GLN A 523 55.23 -65.54 11.86
N GLY A 524 56.40 -64.93 12.11
CA GLY A 524 57.71 -65.48 12.50
C GLY A 524 58.58 -65.57 11.23
N THR A 525 59.80 -65.04 11.15
CA THR A 525 60.73 -64.53 12.17
C THR A 525 61.76 -63.59 11.52
N GLU A 526 62.50 -62.84 12.36
CA GLU A 526 63.92 -62.45 12.17
C GLU A 526 64.37 -61.57 10.97
N THR A 527 65.44 -60.82 11.20
CA THR A 527 66.19 -60.06 10.21
C THR A 527 67.04 -60.98 9.33
N GLU A 528 66.80 -61.03 8.01
CA GLU A 528 67.74 -61.70 7.08
C GLU A 528 69.08 -60.94 7.03
N ASP A 529 70.16 -61.56 7.51
CA ASP A 529 71.53 -61.07 7.30
C ASP A 529 71.85 -61.02 5.79
N TYR A 530 71.92 -59.82 5.22
CA TYR A 530 72.27 -59.59 3.82
C TYR A 530 73.66 -60.16 3.44
N THR A 531 74.56 -60.35 4.41
CA THR A 531 75.87 -61.02 4.23
C THR A 531 75.75 -62.50 3.84
N LYS A 532 74.65 -63.17 4.22
CA LYS A 532 74.34 -64.56 3.85
C LYS A 532 73.86 -64.70 2.39
N PHE A 533 73.43 -63.62 1.74
CA PHE A 533 72.93 -63.66 0.37
C PHE A 533 73.99 -64.18 -0.63
N THR A 534 73.54 -64.87 -1.67
CA THR A 534 74.40 -65.28 -2.78
C THR A 534 74.77 -64.07 -3.65
N VAL A 535 75.89 -64.15 -4.37
CA VAL A 535 76.31 -63.11 -5.32
C VAL A 535 75.21 -62.75 -6.32
N LEU A 536 74.40 -63.74 -6.74
CA LEU A 536 73.27 -63.51 -7.64
C LEU A 536 72.13 -62.69 -6.99
N LYS A 537 71.68 -63.07 -5.76
CA LYS A 537 70.63 -62.34 -5.02
C LYS A 537 71.06 -60.88 -4.75
N LEU A 538 72.33 -60.66 -4.41
CA LEU A 538 72.89 -59.30 -4.22
C LEU A 538 72.91 -58.48 -5.51
N LYS A 539 73.38 -59.04 -6.63
CA LYS A 539 73.38 -58.34 -7.93
C LYS A 539 71.96 -58.01 -8.41
N GLN A 540 71.01 -58.91 -8.19
CA GLN A 540 69.59 -58.69 -8.54
C GLN A 540 68.97 -57.58 -7.71
N GLU A 541 69.11 -57.60 -6.38
CA GLU A 541 68.51 -56.56 -5.53
C GLU A 541 69.19 -55.20 -5.73
N LEU A 542 70.52 -55.13 -5.93
CA LEU A 542 71.20 -53.88 -6.35
C LEU A 542 70.62 -53.31 -7.64
N THR A 543 70.37 -54.16 -8.64
CA THR A 543 69.79 -53.74 -9.93
C THR A 543 68.35 -53.25 -9.76
N LYS A 544 67.54 -53.96 -8.98
CA LYS A 544 66.15 -53.61 -8.63
C LYS A 544 66.03 -52.31 -7.83
N ARG A 545 67.06 -51.97 -7.03
CA ARG A 545 67.18 -50.70 -6.28
C ARG A 545 67.74 -49.54 -7.13
N GLY A 546 68.05 -49.79 -8.41
CA GLY A 546 68.57 -48.77 -9.34
C GLY A 546 70.09 -48.67 -9.44
N PHE A 547 70.85 -49.41 -8.64
CA PHE A 547 72.32 -49.31 -8.55
C PHE A 547 73.08 -50.19 -9.56
N GLY A 548 72.43 -50.58 -10.66
CA GLY A 548 73.02 -51.43 -11.70
C GLY A 548 74.21 -50.79 -12.42
N ALA A 549 74.24 -49.46 -12.56
CA ALA A 549 75.35 -48.74 -13.18
C ALA A 549 76.63 -48.78 -12.31
N GLN A 550 76.49 -48.62 -11.00
CA GLN A 550 77.59 -48.69 -10.03
C GLN A 550 78.15 -50.13 -9.96
N LEU A 551 77.28 -51.14 -10.04
CA LEU A 551 77.67 -52.54 -10.12
C LEU A 551 78.49 -52.88 -11.39
N LEU A 552 78.24 -52.19 -12.51
CA LEU A 552 78.99 -52.33 -13.76
C LEU A 552 80.35 -51.59 -13.76
N GLN A 553 80.54 -50.60 -12.90
CA GLN A 553 81.82 -49.90 -12.75
C GLN A 553 82.88 -50.75 -12.01
N LEU A 554 82.46 -51.75 -11.24
CA LEU A 554 83.37 -52.70 -10.60
C LEU A 554 83.95 -53.67 -11.65
N LYS A 555 85.25 -53.56 -11.91
CA LYS A 555 85.97 -54.43 -12.86
C LYS A 555 86.42 -55.72 -12.14
N ASN A 556 85.70 -56.82 -12.37
CA ASN A 556 85.87 -58.14 -11.71
C ASN A 556 85.67 -58.16 -10.18
N PRO A 557 84.47 -57.84 -9.65
CA PRO A 557 84.21 -57.80 -8.22
C PRO A 557 84.10 -59.19 -7.58
N ASN A 558 84.69 -59.34 -6.39
CA ASN A 558 84.50 -60.50 -5.52
C ASN A 558 83.25 -60.33 -4.62
N LYS A 559 82.90 -61.34 -3.79
CA LYS A 559 81.69 -61.27 -2.95
C LYS A 559 81.69 -60.07 -1.99
N LYS A 560 82.83 -59.73 -1.37
CA LYS A 560 82.93 -58.60 -0.43
C LYS A 560 82.62 -57.27 -1.11
N ASP A 561 83.12 -57.05 -2.32
CA ASP A 561 82.93 -55.78 -3.05
C ASP A 561 81.44 -55.54 -3.36
N ILE A 562 80.70 -56.60 -3.67
CA ILE A 562 79.26 -56.56 -3.95
C ILE A 562 78.46 -56.38 -2.66
N VAL A 563 78.88 -57.02 -1.55
CA VAL A 563 78.29 -56.79 -0.23
C VAL A 563 78.51 -55.34 0.22
N ALA A 564 79.73 -54.80 0.10
CA ALA A 564 80.02 -53.41 0.45
C ALA A 564 79.24 -52.40 -0.42
N LEU A 565 79.01 -52.70 -1.70
CA LEU A 565 78.17 -51.86 -2.56
C LEU A 565 76.68 -51.96 -2.15
N TYR A 566 76.21 -53.11 -1.67
CA TYR A 566 74.87 -53.28 -1.09
C TYR A 566 74.73 -52.57 0.27
N GLU A 567 75.73 -52.66 1.14
CA GLU A 567 75.76 -51.94 2.42
C GLU A 567 75.65 -50.43 2.18
N LYS A 568 76.53 -49.88 1.32
CA LYS A 568 76.62 -48.45 1.03
C LYS A 568 75.36 -47.84 0.40
N HIS A 569 74.61 -48.59 -0.39
CA HIS A 569 73.50 -48.05 -1.19
C HIS A 569 72.11 -48.60 -0.82
N VAL A 570 72.03 -49.70 -0.07
CA VAL A 570 70.75 -50.35 0.29
C VAL A 570 70.58 -50.53 1.81
N VAL A 571 71.67 -50.63 2.58
CA VAL A 571 71.62 -50.73 4.06
C VAL A 571 71.96 -49.41 4.76
N GLY A 572 72.68 -48.51 4.09
CA GLY A 572 73.14 -47.23 4.66
C GLY A 572 74.35 -47.37 5.59
N LYS A 573 75.29 -48.28 5.28
CA LYS A 573 76.52 -48.54 6.04
C LYS A 573 77.76 -48.40 5.16
#